data_AF-A0A7I7SZH1-F1
#
_entry.id   AF-A0A7I7SZH1-F1
#
_cell.length_a   1.000
_cell.length_b   1.000
_cell.length_c   1.000
_cell.angle_alpha   90.00
_cell.angle_beta   90.00
_cell.angle_gamma   90.00
#
_symmetry.space_group_name_H-M   'P 1'
#
loop_
_entity.id
_entity.type
_entity.pdbx_description
1 polymer ?
#
loop_
_entity_poly.entity_id
_entity_poly.type
_entity_poly.pdbx_seq_one_letter_code
_entity_poly.pdbx_strand_id
1 'polypeptide(L)'
;MNQVRAKSGALLAAVVSGALATSTLGEAPTANATCISAFGIGNGGGCTSNLTSIAIGIGAGATANAGNGFFSGAFSFGTDAISATTFSVMSFAIAVGDGARASTLPGLLNLVWQQGAGSSAAIGALNLAIGILNGASGTQSTGVAGVGNIALQFGPGTMTNIGSLNLTLASATGGDGTKTTNAGGLGNLALNIGDAGTTWVQGFLSSATNMLGDSIVKAQGILTAAGNVLGNGNVVTSLGPFPNTTLSLAFNFFGDNNTVTAGWGPFAIAGAISQNLRTITRSIPGININGTTTTGTVSVGGSKKALNAAASRASITDTATASAAGSSITDTTTPNRGVGHKKTAGPAKSSAAGTGTGSGVGGKKPR
;
A
#
# COMPACT_ATOMS: atom_id res chain seq x y z
N MET A 1 21.67 -9.92 -90.21
CA MET A 1 22.58 -11.06 -89.98
C MET A 1 23.86 -10.51 -89.36
N ASN A 2 24.53 -11.28 -88.50
CA ASN A 2 25.81 -10.98 -87.80
C ASN A 2 25.73 -9.78 -86.83
N GLN A 3 26.08 -9.83 -85.53
CA GLN A 3 27.00 -10.64 -84.69
C GLN A 3 28.50 -10.39 -84.90
N VAL A 4 29.07 -9.58 -84.01
CA VAL A 4 30.51 -9.48 -83.62
C VAL A 4 30.55 -9.32 -82.09
N ARG A 5 31.60 -9.78 -81.38
CA ARG A 5 31.48 -10.23 -79.98
C ARG A 5 32.76 -10.10 -79.14
N ALA A 6 32.60 -9.81 -77.84
CA ALA A 6 33.63 -9.76 -76.78
C ALA A 6 34.55 -8.50 -76.81
N LYS A 7 35.32 -8.13 -75.75
CA LYS A 7 35.81 -8.89 -74.57
C LYS A 7 35.64 -8.20 -73.21
N SER A 8 35.77 -9.03 -72.18
CA SER A 8 35.71 -8.78 -70.74
C SER A 8 36.69 -7.74 -70.19
N GLY A 9 36.29 -7.10 -69.08
CA GLY A 9 37.18 -6.53 -68.08
C GLY A 9 36.59 -6.79 -66.68
N ALA A 10 37.26 -7.61 -65.86
CA ALA A 10 36.73 -8.04 -64.56
C ALA A 10 37.84 -8.00 -63.48
N LEU A 11 37.64 -7.14 -62.49
CA LEU A 11 38.40 -6.96 -61.23
C LEU A 11 37.43 -6.19 -60.31
N LEU A 12 36.64 -6.80 -59.41
CA LEU A 12 36.94 -7.71 -58.30
C LEU A 12 37.60 -7.00 -57.08
N ALA A 13 36.83 -6.13 -56.41
CA ALA A 13 37.21 -5.50 -55.13
C ALA A 13 35.98 -5.05 -54.29
N ALA A 14 35.18 -6.00 -53.80
CA ALA A 14 34.07 -5.74 -52.87
C ALA A 14 33.90 -6.92 -51.90
N VAL A 15 34.79 -7.02 -50.90
CA VAL A 15 34.87 -8.16 -49.98
C VAL A 15 33.95 -7.96 -48.78
N VAL A 16 32.95 -8.84 -48.67
CA VAL A 16 32.18 -9.16 -47.43
C VAL A 16 31.50 -7.96 -46.74
N SER A 17 30.34 -7.57 -47.27
CA SER A 17 29.19 -7.20 -46.43
C SER A 17 28.33 -8.45 -46.25
N GLY A 18 28.44 -9.10 -45.09
CA GLY A 18 27.89 -10.43 -44.85
C GLY A 18 26.36 -10.45 -44.73
N ALA A 19 25.73 -11.21 -45.64
CA ALA A 19 24.33 -11.63 -45.69
C ALA A 19 23.49 -11.48 -44.39
N LEU A 20 22.56 -10.54 -44.41
CA LEU A 20 21.37 -10.50 -43.52
C LEU A 20 20.12 -9.99 -44.29
N ALA A 21 20.07 -10.29 -45.58
CA ALA A 21 18.89 -10.18 -46.43
C ALA A 21 18.42 -11.59 -46.85
N THR A 22 17.16 -11.69 -47.29
CA THR A 22 16.53 -12.91 -47.83
C THR A 22 16.48 -14.13 -46.89
N SER A 23 16.02 -13.94 -45.65
CA SER A 23 14.99 -14.87 -45.15
C SER A 23 13.63 -14.36 -45.63
N THR A 24 12.75 -15.27 -46.06
CA THR A 24 11.43 -14.91 -46.59
C THR A 24 10.45 -14.64 -45.46
N LEU A 25 10.56 -13.49 -44.80
CA LEU A 25 9.40 -12.92 -44.14
C LEU A 25 8.40 -12.56 -45.24
N GLY A 26 7.26 -13.25 -45.29
CA GLY A 26 6.14 -12.81 -46.12
C GLY A 26 5.75 -11.39 -45.71
N GLU A 27 5.44 -10.54 -46.69
CA GLU A 27 5.18 -9.12 -46.44
C GLU A 27 4.10 -8.97 -45.37
N ALA A 28 4.48 -8.42 -44.20
CA ALA A 28 3.55 -8.18 -43.13
C ALA A 28 2.48 -7.18 -43.64
N PRO A 29 1.17 -7.48 -43.50
CA PRO A 29 0.11 -6.59 -43.98
C PRO A 29 0.34 -5.16 -43.52
N THR A 30 0.18 -4.19 -44.42
CA THR A 30 0.72 -2.83 -44.30
C THR A 30 0.25 -2.12 -43.03
N ALA A 31 1.02 -2.27 -41.95
CA ALA A 31 0.71 -1.72 -40.65
C ALA A 31 0.89 -0.19 -40.69
N ASN A 32 -0.22 0.53 -40.78
CA ASN A 32 -0.25 1.98 -40.86
C ASN A 32 0.05 2.63 -39.49
N ALA A 33 1.30 2.50 -39.06
CA ALA A 33 1.83 3.18 -37.90
C ALA A 33 2.00 4.68 -38.21
N THR A 34 1.42 5.53 -37.36
CA THR A 34 1.51 6.99 -37.46
C THR A 34 2.96 7.48 -37.27
N CYS A 35 3.74 6.74 -36.49
CA CYS A 35 5.19 6.83 -36.49
C CYS A 35 5.86 5.52 -36.07
N ILE A 36 7.12 5.34 -36.48
CA ILE A 36 8.00 4.27 -36.02
C ILE A 36 9.43 4.79 -35.97
N SER A 37 10.19 4.44 -34.95
CA SER A 37 11.62 4.67 -34.90
C SER A 37 12.33 3.51 -34.22
N ALA A 38 13.36 2.94 -34.85
CA ALA A 38 14.13 1.84 -34.32
C ALA A 38 15.61 2.07 -34.61
N PHE A 39 16.47 1.82 -33.61
CA PHE A 39 17.92 1.95 -33.71
C PHE A 39 18.40 3.34 -34.19
N GLY A 40 17.63 4.39 -33.85
CA GLY A 40 17.88 5.78 -34.25
C GLY A 40 17.36 6.17 -35.64
N ILE A 41 16.86 5.22 -36.43
CA ILE A 41 16.24 5.48 -37.73
C ILE A 41 14.74 5.70 -37.51
N GLY A 42 14.13 6.72 -38.11
CA GLY A 42 12.74 7.11 -37.87
C GLY A 42 11.93 7.35 -39.14
N ASN A 43 10.62 7.10 -39.07
CA ASN A 43 9.62 7.43 -40.07
C ASN A 43 8.32 7.90 -39.39
N GLY A 44 7.61 8.84 -40.00
CA GLY A 44 6.47 9.54 -39.38
C GLY A 44 6.89 10.58 -38.32
N GLY A 45 5.92 11.31 -37.79
CA GLY A 45 6.15 12.36 -36.78
C GLY A 45 5.84 11.87 -35.37
N GLY A 46 6.74 12.12 -34.42
CA GLY A 46 6.51 11.94 -32.98
C GLY A 46 7.21 10.75 -32.31
N CYS A 47 7.70 9.77 -33.07
CA CYS A 47 8.46 8.64 -32.52
C CYS A 47 9.96 8.94 -32.47
N THR A 48 10.62 8.62 -31.35
CA THR A 48 12.07 8.83 -31.18
C THR A 48 12.76 7.65 -30.50
N SER A 49 13.89 7.22 -31.07
CA SER A 49 14.75 6.15 -30.55
C SER A 49 16.23 6.52 -30.65
N ASN A 50 17.10 5.70 -30.05
CA ASN A 50 18.54 5.73 -30.25
C ASN A 50 19.01 4.39 -30.84
N LEU A 51 20.32 4.24 -31.08
CA LEU A 51 20.97 3.07 -31.68
C LEU A 51 20.64 1.70 -31.03
N THR A 52 20.04 1.68 -29.83
CA THR A 52 19.68 0.45 -29.10
C THR A 52 18.19 0.33 -28.75
N SER A 53 17.34 1.29 -29.13
CA SER A 53 15.95 1.34 -28.68
C SER A 53 14.92 1.37 -29.81
N ILE A 54 13.65 1.14 -29.46
CA ILE A 54 12.52 1.08 -30.38
C ILE A 54 11.36 1.94 -29.84
N ALA A 55 10.72 2.71 -30.72
CA ALA A 55 9.54 3.53 -30.45
C ALA A 55 8.50 3.30 -31.56
N ILE A 56 7.24 2.99 -31.21
CA ILE A 56 6.16 2.77 -32.19
C ILE A 56 4.91 3.55 -31.74
N GLY A 57 4.31 4.29 -32.67
CA GLY A 57 3.08 5.07 -32.45
C GLY A 57 2.03 4.74 -33.52
N ILE A 58 0.84 4.29 -33.10
CA ILE A 58 -0.26 3.93 -34.00
C ILE A 58 -1.55 4.60 -33.51
N GLY A 59 -1.95 5.71 -34.13
CA GLY A 59 -3.14 6.48 -33.76
C GLY A 59 -2.93 7.99 -33.81
N ALA A 60 -4.03 8.75 -33.88
CA ALA A 60 -3.97 10.21 -33.91
C ALA A 60 -3.42 10.76 -32.58
N GLY A 61 -2.26 11.42 -32.61
CA GLY A 61 -1.59 11.93 -31.42
C GLY A 61 -0.78 10.90 -30.62
N ALA A 62 -0.73 9.63 -31.06
CA ALA A 62 0.12 8.62 -30.44
C ALA A 62 1.60 9.04 -30.47
N THR A 63 2.25 9.15 -29.31
CA THR A 63 3.64 9.60 -29.17
C THR A 63 4.44 8.64 -28.31
N ALA A 64 5.58 8.16 -28.83
CA ALA A 64 6.41 7.14 -28.22
C ALA A 64 7.89 7.54 -28.24
N ASN A 65 8.57 7.46 -27.10
CA ASN A 65 9.97 7.88 -26.99
C ASN A 65 10.79 6.90 -26.14
N ALA A 66 11.82 6.31 -26.73
CA ALA A 66 12.87 5.56 -26.05
C ALA A 66 14.28 6.08 -26.38
N GLY A 67 14.40 7.32 -26.86
CA GLY A 67 15.67 7.98 -27.23
C GLY A 67 16.68 8.07 -26.09
N ASN A 68 16.24 8.02 -24.83
CA ASN A 68 17.08 8.01 -23.64
C ASN A 68 17.19 6.62 -22.97
N GLY A 69 16.62 5.56 -23.56
CA GLY A 69 16.65 4.20 -23.00
C GLY A 69 17.64 3.28 -23.73
N PHE A 70 18.33 2.40 -23.00
CA PHE A 70 19.30 1.43 -23.54
C PHE A 70 18.63 0.05 -23.67
N PHE A 71 18.68 -0.59 -24.85
CA PHE A 71 17.96 -1.85 -25.14
C PHE A 71 16.47 -1.83 -24.74
N SER A 72 15.82 -0.68 -24.89
CA SER A 72 14.51 -0.37 -24.30
C SER A 72 13.46 -0.02 -25.36
N GLY A 73 12.17 -0.10 -25.00
CA GLY A 73 11.05 0.13 -25.92
C GLY A 73 9.99 1.10 -25.41
N ALA A 74 9.38 1.84 -26.32
CA ALA A 74 8.19 2.67 -26.08
C ALA A 74 7.12 2.38 -27.14
N PHE A 75 5.88 2.11 -26.72
CA PHE A 75 4.79 1.73 -27.62
C PHE A 75 3.52 2.50 -27.27
N SER A 76 2.95 3.22 -28.24
CA SER A 76 1.73 4.01 -28.09
C SER A 76 0.69 3.63 -29.13
N PHE A 77 -0.52 3.32 -28.68
CA PHE A 77 -1.61 2.86 -29.53
C PHE A 77 -2.90 3.64 -29.20
N GLY A 78 -3.67 4.07 -30.20
CA GLY A 78 -4.89 4.87 -30.00
C GLY A 78 -4.64 6.38 -29.83
N THR A 79 -5.68 7.13 -29.46
CA THR A 79 -5.63 8.60 -29.36
C THR A 79 -4.93 9.03 -28.08
N ASP A 80 -4.19 10.15 -28.13
CA ASP A 80 -3.53 10.76 -26.95
C ASP A 80 -2.70 9.78 -26.08
N ALA A 81 -2.20 8.70 -26.69
CA ALA A 81 -1.42 7.67 -26.03
C ALA A 81 0.07 8.08 -25.99
N ILE A 82 0.61 8.24 -24.78
CA ILE A 82 1.97 8.73 -24.55
C ILE A 82 2.80 7.66 -23.82
N SER A 83 3.86 7.18 -24.46
CA SER A 83 4.83 6.25 -23.86
C SER A 83 6.24 6.85 -23.85
N ALA A 84 6.92 6.78 -22.70
CA ALA A 84 8.23 7.42 -22.52
C ALA A 84 9.18 6.57 -21.66
N THR A 85 10.37 6.29 -22.19
CA THR A 85 11.41 5.48 -21.56
C THR A 85 12.71 6.27 -21.42
N THR A 86 12.97 6.70 -20.18
CA THR A 86 13.88 7.81 -19.85
C THR A 86 14.99 7.35 -18.92
N PHE A 87 16.21 7.25 -19.44
CA PHE A 87 17.41 6.75 -18.74
C PHE A 87 17.23 5.34 -18.13
N SER A 88 16.38 4.52 -18.76
CA SER A 88 16.11 3.14 -18.36
C SER A 88 16.92 2.15 -19.20
N VAL A 89 17.25 0.98 -18.65
CA VAL A 89 17.91 -0.13 -19.33
C VAL A 89 16.93 -1.31 -19.45
N MET A 90 16.86 -1.96 -20.61
CA MET A 90 15.97 -3.11 -20.87
C MET A 90 14.51 -2.91 -20.40
N SER A 91 14.00 -1.69 -20.50
CA SER A 91 12.70 -1.30 -19.93
C SER A 91 11.70 -0.93 -21.02
N PHE A 92 10.42 -1.08 -20.72
CA PHE A 92 9.35 -1.01 -21.71
C PHE A 92 8.15 -0.20 -21.20
N ALA A 93 7.77 0.84 -21.94
CA ALA A 93 6.57 1.63 -21.69
C ALA A 93 5.52 1.36 -22.79
N ILE A 94 4.29 1.01 -22.40
CA ILE A 94 3.17 0.67 -23.29
C ILE A 94 1.96 1.52 -22.91
N ALA A 95 1.47 2.36 -23.83
CA ALA A 95 0.28 3.19 -23.65
C ALA A 95 -0.80 2.84 -24.69
N VAL A 96 -2.04 2.68 -24.25
CA VAL A 96 -3.20 2.37 -25.09
C VAL A 96 -4.33 3.37 -24.75
N GLY A 97 -4.70 4.23 -25.69
CA GLY A 97 -5.58 5.39 -25.50
C GLY A 97 -7.00 5.11 -25.00
N ASP A 98 -7.82 6.13 -24.73
CA ASP A 98 -7.55 7.56 -24.96
C ASP A 98 -7.02 8.27 -23.70
N GLY A 99 -5.96 9.08 -23.85
CA GLY A 99 -5.33 9.83 -22.74
C GLY A 99 -4.46 8.99 -21.80
N ALA A 100 -4.00 7.82 -22.27
CA ALA A 100 -3.12 6.92 -21.53
C ALA A 100 -1.67 7.41 -21.49
N ARG A 101 -1.04 7.39 -20.30
CA ARG A 101 0.39 7.71 -20.12
C ARG A 101 1.15 6.56 -19.47
N ALA A 102 2.21 6.09 -20.10
CA ALA A 102 3.10 5.06 -19.56
C ALA A 102 4.54 5.60 -19.52
N SER A 103 5.21 5.57 -18.36
CA SER A 103 6.60 6.02 -18.26
C SER A 103 7.52 5.13 -17.44
N THR A 104 8.63 4.71 -18.04
CA THR A 104 9.78 4.19 -17.28
C THR A 104 10.76 5.34 -17.04
N LEU A 105 11.01 5.64 -15.78
CA LEU A 105 12.00 6.59 -15.28
C LEU A 105 13.37 5.87 -15.12
N PRO A 106 14.44 6.51 -14.59
CA PRO A 106 15.75 5.88 -14.50
C PRO A 106 15.71 4.53 -13.79
N GLY A 107 16.29 3.49 -14.41
CA GLY A 107 16.03 2.13 -13.96
C GLY A 107 16.52 0.99 -14.86
N LEU A 108 16.16 -0.24 -14.49
CA LEU A 108 16.55 -1.48 -15.17
C LEU A 108 15.39 -2.49 -15.18
N LEU A 109 15.05 -3.08 -16.33
CA LEU A 109 14.04 -4.13 -16.45
C LEU A 109 12.66 -3.72 -15.88
N ASN A 110 12.24 -2.47 -16.05
CA ASN A 110 10.90 -2.02 -15.69
C ASN A 110 9.93 -2.25 -16.85
N LEU A 111 8.75 -2.80 -16.57
CA LEU A 111 7.64 -2.92 -17.52
C LEU A 111 6.46 -2.07 -17.03
N VAL A 112 6.01 -1.14 -17.86
CA VAL A 112 4.92 -0.21 -17.55
C VAL A 112 3.87 -0.28 -18.65
N TRP A 113 2.63 -0.53 -18.27
CA TRP A 113 1.46 -0.59 -19.15
C TRP A 113 0.39 0.36 -18.63
N GLN A 114 -0.15 1.22 -19.50
CA GLN A 114 -1.33 2.04 -19.25
C GLN A 114 -2.36 1.81 -20.36
N GLN A 115 -3.59 1.48 -20.01
CA GLN A 115 -4.73 1.38 -20.93
C GLN A 115 -5.87 2.27 -20.46
N GLY A 116 -6.45 3.06 -21.37
CA GLY A 116 -7.43 4.09 -21.04
C GLY A 116 -6.83 5.26 -20.24
N ALA A 117 -7.66 6.26 -19.99
CA ALA A 117 -7.27 7.51 -19.35
C ALA A 117 -6.60 7.29 -17.99
N GLY A 118 -5.36 7.75 -17.83
CA GLY A 118 -4.61 7.52 -16.59
C GLY A 118 -3.11 7.68 -16.77
N SER A 119 -2.35 7.31 -15.73
CA SER A 119 -0.90 7.33 -15.76
C SER A 119 -0.29 6.17 -14.97
N SER A 120 0.51 5.35 -15.65
CA SER A 120 1.34 4.32 -15.01
C SER A 120 2.81 4.71 -15.11
N ALA A 121 3.58 4.54 -14.04
CA ALA A 121 4.99 4.92 -13.98
C ALA A 121 5.84 4.00 -13.09
N ALA A 122 7.08 3.73 -13.50
CA ALA A 122 8.05 2.93 -12.75
C ALA A 122 9.44 3.58 -12.66
N ILE A 123 10.06 3.53 -11.47
CA ILE A 123 11.45 3.97 -11.22
C ILE A 123 12.19 2.92 -10.38
N GLY A 124 13.49 2.72 -10.63
CA GLY A 124 14.29 1.66 -10.00
C GLY A 124 14.40 0.40 -10.87
N ALA A 125 14.37 -0.80 -10.31
CA ALA A 125 14.65 -2.03 -11.06
C ALA A 125 13.58 -3.12 -10.95
N LEU A 126 13.41 -3.95 -12.00
CA LEU A 126 12.55 -5.16 -12.01
C LEU A 126 11.07 -4.89 -11.70
N ASN A 127 10.58 -3.65 -11.83
CA ASN A 127 9.21 -3.32 -11.43
C ASN A 127 8.20 -3.54 -12.56
N LEU A 128 7.00 -3.98 -12.20
CA LEU A 128 5.84 -4.10 -13.08
C LEU A 128 4.75 -3.14 -12.62
N ALA A 129 4.32 -2.22 -13.48
CA ALA A 129 3.15 -1.37 -13.26
C ALA A 129 2.15 -1.55 -14.41
N ILE A 130 0.93 -1.96 -14.10
CA ILE A 130 -0.17 -2.09 -15.05
C ILE A 130 -1.37 -1.30 -14.52
N GLY A 131 -1.70 -0.20 -15.19
CA GLY A 131 -2.97 0.52 -15.05
C GLY A 131 -3.88 0.23 -16.23
N ILE A 132 -5.11 -0.24 -15.97
CA ILE A 132 -6.14 -0.46 -16.98
C ILE A 132 -7.43 0.25 -16.51
N LEU A 133 -7.90 1.26 -17.25
CA LEU A 133 -9.18 1.95 -17.02
C LEU A 133 -10.12 1.71 -18.21
N ASN A 134 -10.92 0.65 -18.13
CA ASN A 134 -11.91 0.32 -19.17
C ASN A 134 -13.30 0.83 -18.78
N GLY A 135 -13.86 1.75 -19.56
CA GLY A 135 -15.28 2.13 -19.52
C GLY A 135 -15.77 2.86 -18.25
N ALA A 136 -14.91 3.16 -17.28
CA ALA A 136 -15.27 3.82 -16.03
C ALA A 136 -14.79 5.27 -16.00
N SER A 137 -15.64 6.18 -15.50
CA SER A 137 -15.30 7.58 -15.27
C SER A 137 -14.46 7.74 -14.00
N GLY A 138 -13.29 8.37 -14.11
CA GLY A 138 -12.45 8.70 -12.96
C GLY A 138 -10.99 8.92 -13.36
N THR A 139 -10.14 9.25 -12.40
CA THR A 139 -8.68 9.29 -12.59
C THR A 139 -8.07 7.95 -12.20
N GLN A 140 -7.06 7.51 -12.95
CA GLN A 140 -6.22 6.35 -12.60
C GLN A 140 -4.74 6.78 -12.51
N SER A 141 -4.05 6.37 -11.45
CA SER A 141 -2.62 6.59 -11.29
C SER A 141 -1.93 5.43 -10.59
N THR A 142 -1.01 4.74 -11.29
CA THR A 142 -0.30 3.54 -10.81
C THR A 142 1.21 3.79 -10.79
N GLY A 143 1.78 4.06 -9.62
CA GLY A 143 3.20 4.37 -9.44
C GLY A 143 3.97 3.28 -8.70
N VAL A 144 5.11 2.86 -9.23
CA VAL A 144 6.03 1.91 -8.55
C VAL A 144 7.45 2.47 -8.45
N ALA A 145 8.09 2.31 -7.29
CA ALA A 145 9.40 2.86 -6.99
C ALA A 145 10.24 1.88 -6.15
N GLY A 146 11.43 1.52 -6.66
CA GLY A 146 12.40 0.67 -5.97
C GLY A 146 12.68 -0.63 -6.72
N VAL A 147 12.66 -1.81 -6.06
CA VAL A 147 13.15 -3.07 -6.66
C VAL A 147 12.14 -4.22 -6.62
N GLY A 148 11.70 -4.70 -7.79
CA GLY A 148 10.87 -5.91 -7.91
C GLY A 148 9.43 -5.73 -7.42
N ASN A 149 8.90 -4.50 -7.46
CA ASN A 149 7.53 -4.22 -7.08
C ASN A 149 6.56 -4.58 -8.21
N ILE A 150 5.38 -5.07 -7.88
CA ILE A 150 4.31 -5.39 -8.84
C ILE A 150 3.06 -4.60 -8.45
N ALA A 151 2.47 -3.91 -9.43
CA ALA A 151 1.25 -3.11 -9.27
C ALA A 151 0.28 -3.38 -10.41
N LEU A 152 -0.92 -3.85 -10.09
CA LEU A 152 -1.98 -4.23 -11.03
C LEU A 152 -3.29 -3.52 -10.65
N GLN A 153 -3.58 -2.38 -11.30
CA GLN A 153 -4.77 -1.57 -11.05
C GLN A 153 -5.77 -1.68 -12.21
N PHE A 154 -6.95 -2.20 -11.91
CA PHE A 154 -8.09 -2.25 -12.82
C PHE A 154 -9.19 -1.29 -12.31
N GLY A 155 -9.50 -0.24 -13.09
CA GLY A 155 -10.46 0.79 -12.70
C GLY A 155 -9.86 2.00 -11.94
N PRO A 156 -10.70 2.99 -11.59
CA PRO A 156 -10.25 4.29 -11.08
C PRO A 156 -9.62 4.23 -9.67
N GLY A 157 -8.94 5.30 -9.30
CA GLY A 157 -8.24 5.47 -8.02
C GLY A 157 -6.73 5.60 -8.16
N THR A 158 -6.02 5.51 -7.03
CA THR A 158 -4.56 5.56 -6.96
C THR A 158 -3.97 4.26 -6.43
N MET A 159 -2.84 3.86 -6.99
CA MET A 159 -2.01 2.76 -6.50
C MET A 159 -0.56 3.24 -6.42
N THR A 160 0.07 3.11 -5.25
CA THR A 160 1.49 3.45 -5.09
C THR A 160 2.25 2.37 -4.35
N ASN A 161 3.42 2.03 -4.87
CA ASN A 161 4.23 0.95 -4.33
C ASN A 161 5.69 1.40 -4.19
N ILE A 162 6.21 1.44 -2.95
CA ILE A 162 7.50 2.10 -2.62
C ILE A 162 8.40 1.21 -1.76
N GLY A 163 9.50 0.72 -2.34
CA GLY A 163 10.46 -0.15 -1.67
C GLY A 163 10.77 -1.36 -2.53
N SER A 164 10.64 -2.58 -2.00
CA SER A 164 11.04 -3.78 -2.74
C SER A 164 10.10 -4.97 -2.54
N LEU A 165 9.97 -5.81 -3.58
CA LEU A 165 9.23 -7.09 -3.58
C LEU A 165 7.77 -7.00 -3.10
N ASN A 166 7.18 -5.81 -3.16
CA ASN A 166 5.81 -5.57 -2.73
C ASN A 166 4.83 -5.85 -3.89
N LEU A 167 3.68 -6.44 -3.59
CA LEU A 167 2.62 -6.76 -4.54
C LEU A 167 1.35 -5.95 -4.20
N THR A 168 0.84 -5.20 -5.17
CA THR A 168 -0.40 -4.42 -5.06
C THR A 168 -1.38 -4.79 -6.16
N LEU A 169 -2.61 -5.18 -5.79
CA LEU A 169 -3.72 -5.43 -6.73
C LEU A 169 -4.96 -4.64 -6.31
N ALA A 170 -5.62 -4.01 -7.27
CA ALA A 170 -6.91 -3.36 -7.07
C ALA A 170 -7.82 -3.62 -8.27
N SER A 171 -9.09 -3.89 -8.02
CA SER A 171 -10.11 -3.92 -9.07
C SER A 171 -11.37 -3.22 -8.61
N ALA A 172 -11.86 -2.28 -9.42
CA ALA A 172 -13.15 -1.64 -9.24
C ALA A 172 -14.22 -2.41 -10.03
N THR A 173 -15.29 -2.84 -9.35
CA THR A 173 -16.40 -3.60 -9.96
C THR A 173 -17.73 -2.87 -9.78
N GLY A 174 -17.81 -1.65 -10.31
CA GLY A 174 -18.97 -0.76 -10.19
C GLY A 174 -18.83 0.20 -9.00
N GLY A 175 -18.63 1.48 -9.30
CA GLY A 175 -18.51 2.53 -8.30
C GLY A 175 -17.84 3.78 -8.87
N ASP A 176 -18.24 4.95 -8.37
CA ASP A 176 -17.65 6.27 -8.61
C ASP A 176 -16.57 6.62 -7.55
N GLY A 177 -16.56 5.92 -6.42
CA GLY A 177 -15.63 6.13 -5.31
C GLY A 177 -14.15 5.88 -5.64
N THR A 178 -13.28 6.77 -5.19
CA THR A 178 -11.83 6.70 -5.42
C THR A 178 -11.17 5.62 -4.57
N LYS A 179 -10.64 4.57 -5.20
CA LYS A 179 -9.75 3.61 -4.53
C LYS A 179 -8.40 4.24 -4.18
N THR A 180 -7.81 3.80 -3.08
CA THR A 180 -6.38 4.02 -2.78
C THR A 180 -5.76 2.68 -2.36
N THR A 181 -4.67 2.26 -3.00
CA THR A 181 -4.08 0.93 -2.78
C THR A 181 -2.57 1.02 -2.71
N ASN A 182 -2.04 1.13 -1.48
CA ASN A 182 -0.63 1.45 -1.27
C ASN A 182 0.12 0.32 -0.55
N ALA A 183 1.35 0.05 -0.98
CA ALA A 183 2.32 -0.77 -0.26
C ALA A 183 3.66 -0.03 -0.12
N GLY A 184 4.36 -0.26 0.97
CA GLY A 184 5.70 0.30 1.17
C GLY A 184 6.57 -0.49 2.12
N GLY A 185 7.89 -0.38 1.94
CA GLY A 185 8.87 -1.23 2.63
C GLY A 185 9.22 -2.47 1.81
N LEU A 186 9.31 -3.64 2.44
CA LEU A 186 9.85 -4.86 1.82
C LEU A 186 8.89 -6.07 1.93
N GLY A 187 8.48 -6.62 0.79
CA GLY A 187 7.76 -7.90 0.71
C GLY A 187 6.28 -7.85 1.12
N ASN A 188 5.61 -6.71 0.95
CA ASN A 188 4.24 -6.50 1.43
C ASN A 188 3.16 -6.78 0.38
N LEU A 189 1.92 -7.07 0.82
CA LEU A 189 0.78 -7.38 -0.04
C LEU A 189 -0.43 -6.46 0.22
N ALA A 190 -0.84 -5.64 -0.74
CA ALA A 190 -2.05 -4.82 -0.65
C ALA A 190 -3.11 -5.25 -1.69
N LEU A 191 -4.28 -5.69 -1.24
CA LEU A 191 -5.43 -6.02 -2.08
C LEU A 191 -6.59 -5.04 -1.85
N ASN A 192 -7.21 -4.53 -2.92
CA ASN A 192 -8.38 -3.64 -2.85
C ASN A 192 -9.41 -3.96 -3.96
N ILE A 193 -10.20 -5.00 -3.72
CA ILE A 193 -11.09 -5.66 -4.69
C ILE A 193 -12.54 -5.31 -4.37
N GLY A 194 -13.35 -4.90 -5.34
CA GLY A 194 -14.78 -4.56 -5.16
C GLY A 194 -15.07 -3.08 -5.38
N ASP A 195 -15.88 -2.47 -4.52
CA ASP A 195 -16.52 -1.16 -4.78
C ASP A 195 -15.53 0.02 -4.68
N ALA A 196 -15.38 0.66 -3.51
CA ALA A 196 -14.43 1.76 -3.26
C ALA A 196 -13.33 1.33 -2.26
N GLY A 197 -13.02 2.11 -1.23
CA GLY A 197 -12.12 1.74 -0.14
C GLY A 197 -10.64 2.10 -0.29
N THR A 198 -9.94 2.10 0.85
CA THR A 198 -8.50 2.38 0.97
C THR A 198 -7.77 1.20 1.61
N THR A 199 -6.87 0.56 0.88
CA THR A 199 -5.93 -0.43 1.40
C THR A 199 -4.53 0.18 1.50
N TRP A 200 -3.85 0.02 2.64
CA TRP A 200 -2.53 0.60 2.87
C TRP A 200 -1.64 -0.33 3.70
N VAL A 201 -0.44 -0.63 3.22
CA VAL A 201 0.58 -1.39 3.96
C VAL A 201 1.88 -0.60 4.01
N GLN A 202 2.52 -0.49 5.19
CA GLN A 202 3.96 -0.16 5.25
C GLN A 202 4.68 -1.02 6.28
N GLY A 203 5.70 -1.77 5.84
CA GLY A 203 6.34 -2.72 6.72
C GLY A 203 7.33 -3.69 6.08
N PHE A 204 7.56 -4.78 6.80
CA PHE A 204 8.25 -5.97 6.31
C PHE A 204 7.27 -7.14 6.35
N LEU A 205 7.12 -7.87 5.23
CA LEU A 205 6.28 -9.06 5.09
C LEU A 205 4.85 -8.89 5.65
N SER A 206 4.27 -7.70 5.49
CA SER A 206 2.93 -7.37 6.00
C SER A 206 1.89 -7.34 4.88
N SER A 207 0.61 -7.48 5.24
CA SER A 207 -0.50 -7.51 4.27
C SER A 207 -1.71 -6.71 4.71
N ALA A 208 -2.42 -6.12 3.75
CA ALA A 208 -3.75 -5.55 3.96
C ALA A 208 -4.67 -5.97 2.81
N THR A 209 -5.88 -6.39 3.14
CA THR A 209 -6.89 -6.82 2.15
C THR A 209 -8.22 -6.10 2.40
N ASN A 210 -8.74 -5.44 1.38
CA ASN A 210 -10.12 -4.99 1.32
C ASN A 210 -10.82 -5.74 0.20
N MET A 211 -11.93 -6.41 0.51
CA MET A 211 -12.67 -7.26 -0.42
C MET A 211 -14.17 -7.00 -0.31
N LEU A 212 -14.76 -6.51 -1.40
CA LEU A 212 -16.19 -6.33 -1.62
C LEU A 212 -16.86 -5.44 -0.56
N GLY A 213 -16.25 -4.27 -0.31
CA GLY A 213 -16.86 -3.19 0.46
C GLY A 213 -16.02 -1.92 0.43
N ASP A 214 -16.66 -0.76 0.59
CA ASP A 214 -15.99 0.52 0.81
C ASP A 214 -15.52 0.61 2.27
N SER A 215 -14.23 0.43 2.52
CA SER A 215 -13.66 0.42 3.87
C SER A 215 -12.17 0.81 3.88
N ILE A 216 -11.66 1.17 5.05
CA ILE A 216 -10.27 1.59 5.27
C ILE A 216 -9.53 0.45 5.97
N VAL A 217 -8.58 -0.18 5.28
CA VAL A 217 -7.77 -1.30 5.79
C VAL A 217 -6.30 -0.90 5.81
N LYS A 218 -5.67 -0.92 6.99
CA LYS A 218 -4.27 -0.51 7.19
C LYS A 218 -3.47 -1.54 7.98
N ALA A 219 -2.31 -1.94 7.48
CA ALA A 219 -1.33 -2.77 8.21
C ALA A 219 0.03 -2.05 8.27
N GLN A 220 0.62 -1.94 9.46
CA GLN A 220 1.93 -1.30 9.64
C GLN A 220 2.82 -2.07 10.61
N GLY A 221 4.04 -2.43 10.19
CA GLY A 221 5.02 -3.10 11.05
C GLY A 221 5.70 -4.31 10.40
N ILE A 222 5.91 -5.37 11.18
CA ILE A 222 6.63 -6.58 10.79
C ILE A 222 5.70 -7.80 10.92
N LEU A 223 5.46 -8.53 9.82
CA LEU A 223 4.50 -9.63 9.75
C LEU A 223 3.10 -9.24 10.27
N THR A 224 2.63 -8.04 9.90
CA THR A 224 1.29 -7.54 10.29
C THR A 224 0.26 -7.82 9.20
N ALA A 225 -0.99 -8.07 9.59
CA ALA A 225 -2.09 -8.34 8.69
C ALA A 225 -3.33 -7.51 9.04
N ALA A 226 -4.03 -7.01 8.04
CA ALA A 226 -5.32 -6.34 8.19
C ALA A 226 -6.30 -6.81 7.10
N GLY A 227 -7.56 -7.13 7.43
CA GLY A 227 -8.52 -7.65 6.44
C GLY A 227 -9.94 -7.16 6.62
N ASN A 228 -10.56 -6.58 5.59
CA ASN A 228 -12.00 -6.38 5.49
C ASN A 228 -12.55 -7.29 4.39
N VAL A 229 -13.56 -8.10 4.70
CA VAL A 229 -14.28 -8.93 3.73
C VAL A 229 -15.78 -8.75 3.93
N LEU A 230 -16.40 -8.05 2.97
CA LEU A 230 -17.82 -7.65 2.95
C LEU A 230 -18.23 -6.70 4.09
N GLY A 231 -18.97 -5.66 3.71
CA GLY A 231 -19.46 -4.61 4.61
C GLY A 231 -18.68 -3.30 4.48
N ASN A 232 -19.39 -2.20 4.78
CA ASN A 232 -19.04 -0.84 4.41
C ASN A 232 -18.74 0.07 5.60
N GLY A 233 -17.95 1.12 5.37
CA GLY A 233 -17.57 2.12 6.37
C GLY A 233 -16.69 1.59 7.51
N ASN A 234 -16.04 0.43 7.35
CA ASN A 234 -15.18 -0.16 8.37
C ASN A 234 -13.79 0.48 8.39
N VAL A 235 -13.18 0.50 9.57
CA VAL A 235 -11.81 0.96 9.80
C VAL A 235 -11.04 -0.19 10.45
N VAL A 236 -10.36 -1.00 9.65
CA VAL A 236 -9.59 -2.17 10.09
C VAL A 236 -8.10 -1.82 10.12
N THR A 237 -7.50 -1.83 11.30
CA THR A 237 -6.15 -1.31 11.51
C THR A 237 -5.30 -2.29 12.33
N SER A 238 -4.20 -2.76 11.74
CA SER A 238 -3.09 -3.38 12.47
C SER A 238 -1.98 -2.34 12.54
N LEU A 239 -1.89 -1.62 13.68
CA LEU A 239 -1.15 -0.36 13.79
C LEU A 239 -0.42 -0.25 15.13
N GLY A 240 0.88 0.01 15.03
CA GLY A 240 1.75 0.38 16.15
C GLY A 240 2.62 1.59 15.83
N PRO A 241 3.53 1.97 16.74
CA PRO A 241 4.55 2.97 16.45
C PRO A 241 5.54 2.31 15.49
N PHE A 242 5.56 2.72 14.22
CA PHE A 242 6.44 2.15 13.21
C PHE A 242 7.92 2.19 13.70
N PRO A 243 8.68 1.08 13.66
CA PRO A 243 8.37 -0.25 13.07
C PRO A 243 7.90 -1.31 14.09
N ASN A 244 7.59 -0.94 15.33
CA ASN A 244 7.51 -1.84 16.50
C ASN A 244 6.28 -2.77 16.57
N THR A 245 5.27 -2.60 15.71
CA THR A 245 4.18 -3.58 15.58
C THR A 245 4.73 -4.87 14.98
N THR A 246 4.50 -6.00 15.64
CA THR A 246 4.98 -7.33 15.21
C THR A 246 3.83 -8.31 15.28
N LEU A 247 3.68 -9.21 14.29
CA LEU A 247 2.73 -10.34 14.32
C LEU A 247 1.30 -9.94 14.78
N SER A 248 0.80 -8.79 14.31
CA SER A 248 -0.50 -8.24 14.70
C SER A 248 -1.53 -8.39 13.58
N LEU A 249 -2.73 -8.89 13.92
CA LEU A 249 -3.81 -9.21 12.97
C LEU A 249 -5.11 -8.46 13.32
N ALA A 250 -5.60 -7.61 12.42
CA ALA A 250 -6.92 -6.99 12.51
C ALA A 250 -7.87 -7.53 11.42
N PHE A 251 -9.12 -7.85 11.74
CA PHE A 251 -10.10 -8.25 10.71
C PHE A 251 -11.54 -7.80 10.97
N ASN A 252 -12.28 -7.55 9.89
CA ASN A 252 -13.74 -7.37 9.86
C ASN A 252 -14.34 -8.26 8.77
N PHE A 253 -15.28 -9.12 9.13
CA PHE A 253 -16.00 -9.98 8.19
C PHE A 253 -17.52 -9.80 8.32
N PHE A 254 -18.20 -9.54 7.20
CA PHE A 254 -19.67 -9.47 7.11
C PHE A 254 -20.30 -8.45 8.08
N GLY A 255 -19.73 -7.25 8.19
CA GLY A 255 -20.19 -6.25 9.18
C GLY A 255 -19.90 -4.82 8.77
N ASP A 256 -20.73 -3.88 9.20
CA ASP A 256 -20.72 -2.48 8.78
C ASP A 256 -20.30 -1.52 9.89
N ASN A 257 -19.59 -0.44 9.52
CA ASN A 257 -19.18 0.67 10.38
C ASN A 257 -18.38 0.25 11.65
N ASN A 258 -17.68 -0.88 11.62
CA ASN A 258 -16.83 -1.30 12.74
C ASN A 258 -15.45 -0.64 12.70
N THR A 259 -14.93 -0.29 13.87
CA THR A 259 -13.53 0.11 14.05
C THR A 259 -12.78 -1.01 14.75
N VAL A 260 -11.91 -1.71 14.02
CA VAL A 260 -11.13 -2.84 14.54
C VAL A 260 -9.66 -2.44 14.59
N THR A 261 -9.04 -2.48 15.77
CA THR A 261 -7.64 -2.07 15.99
C THR A 261 -6.84 -3.14 16.70
N ALA A 262 -5.99 -3.86 15.96
CA ALA A 262 -4.89 -4.63 16.54
C ALA A 262 -3.72 -3.67 16.79
N GLY A 263 -3.25 -3.63 18.04
CA GLY A 263 -2.26 -2.67 18.50
C GLY A 263 -0.88 -3.27 18.77
N TRP A 264 -0.27 -2.83 19.87
CA TRP A 264 1.18 -2.84 20.04
C TRP A 264 1.67 -4.15 20.68
N GLY A 265 2.68 -4.77 20.07
CA GLY A 265 3.34 -5.99 20.55
C GLY A 265 2.96 -7.26 19.79
N PRO A 266 3.76 -8.34 19.92
CA PRO A 266 3.58 -9.58 19.19
C PRO A 266 2.27 -10.28 19.53
N PHE A 267 1.55 -10.78 18.53
CA PHE A 267 0.27 -11.49 18.68
C PHE A 267 -0.88 -10.65 19.25
N ALA A 268 -0.97 -9.37 18.89
CA ALA A 268 -2.22 -8.61 19.07
C ALA A 268 -3.22 -8.99 17.97
N ILE A 269 -4.36 -9.61 18.34
CA ILE A 269 -5.40 -10.01 17.40
C ILE A 269 -6.73 -9.31 17.75
N ALA A 270 -7.31 -8.59 16.78
CA ALA A 270 -8.60 -7.91 16.90
C ALA A 270 -9.53 -8.32 15.75
N GLY A 271 -10.79 -8.65 16.05
CA GLY A 271 -11.72 -9.19 15.06
C GLY A 271 -13.18 -8.77 15.25
N ALA A 272 -13.83 -8.39 14.15
CA ALA A 272 -15.29 -8.28 14.04
C ALA A 272 -15.81 -9.36 13.06
N ILE A 273 -16.87 -10.07 13.44
CA ILE A 273 -17.57 -11.05 12.59
C ILE A 273 -19.07 -10.90 12.80
N SER A 274 -19.82 -10.52 11.76
CA SER A 274 -21.27 -10.28 11.82
C SER A 274 -21.63 -9.33 12.96
N GLN A 275 -21.07 -8.12 12.91
CA GLN A 275 -21.21 -7.05 13.89
C GLN A 275 -21.44 -5.74 13.13
N ASN A 276 -22.24 -4.82 13.67
CA ASN A 276 -22.36 -3.47 13.13
C ASN A 276 -22.07 -2.42 14.23
N LEU A 277 -21.45 -1.29 13.86
CA LEU A 277 -21.17 -0.14 14.73
C LEU A 277 -20.36 -0.49 16.01
N ARG A 278 -19.41 -1.43 15.93
CA ARG A 278 -18.57 -1.85 17.08
C ARG A 278 -17.16 -1.30 17.00
N THR A 279 -16.64 -0.86 18.14
CA THR A 279 -15.20 -0.60 18.34
C THR A 279 -14.56 -1.78 19.05
N ILE A 280 -13.56 -2.42 18.43
CA ILE A 280 -12.90 -3.63 18.92
C ILE A 280 -11.39 -3.40 18.89
N THR A 281 -10.83 -3.08 20.06
CA THR A 281 -9.40 -2.73 20.20
C THR A 281 -8.65 -3.79 20.99
N ARG A 282 -7.42 -4.11 20.57
CA ARG A 282 -6.48 -5.01 21.27
C ARG A 282 -5.08 -4.41 21.28
N SER A 283 -4.83 -3.49 22.22
CA SER A 283 -3.57 -2.73 22.30
C SER A 283 -2.36 -3.48 22.90
N ILE A 284 -2.54 -4.75 23.28
CA ILE A 284 -1.61 -5.60 24.04
C ILE A 284 -1.74 -7.02 23.47
N PRO A 285 -0.68 -7.85 23.42
CA PRO A 285 -0.75 -9.27 23.03
C PRO A 285 -1.98 -10.03 23.57
N GLY A 286 -2.57 -10.90 22.75
CA GLY A 286 -3.81 -11.62 23.04
C GLY A 286 -4.92 -11.34 22.02
N ILE A 287 -6.10 -11.90 22.24
CA ILE A 287 -7.22 -11.91 21.27
C ILE A 287 -8.39 -11.07 21.79
N ASN A 288 -9.03 -10.30 20.89
CA ASN A 288 -10.33 -9.66 21.10
C ASN A 288 -11.22 -9.87 19.87
N ILE A 289 -12.26 -10.71 19.96
CA ILE A 289 -13.20 -10.96 18.85
C ILE A 289 -14.62 -10.64 19.30
N ASN A 290 -15.34 -9.81 18.56
CA ASN A 290 -16.69 -9.30 18.89
C ASN A 290 -16.79 -8.63 20.29
N GLY A 291 -15.68 -8.18 20.86
CA GLY A 291 -15.59 -7.66 22.23
C GLY A 291 -15.27 -8.71 23.30
N THR A 292 -15.16 -9.98 22.94
CA THR A 292 -14.72 -11.05 23.85
C THR A 292 -13.19 -11.10 23.90
N THR A 293 -12.61 -10.73 25.04
CA THR A 293 -11.15 -10.70 25.24
C THR A 293 -10.65 -11.96 25.95
N THR A 294 -9.96 -12.85 25.23
CA THR A 294 -9.25 -13.99 25.84
C THR A 294 -7.82 -13.60 26.21
N THR A 295 -7.63 -13.19 27.46
CA THR A 295 -6.33 -12.81 28.03
C THR A 295 -5.50 -14.03 28.43
N GLY A 296 -4.81 -14.63 27.45
CA GLY A 296 -3.57 -15.40 27.69
C GLY A 296 -3.69 -16.77 28.36
N THR A 297 -4.90 -17.31 28.58
CA THR A 297 -5.09 -18.64 29.17
C THR A 297 -5.62 -19.65 28.16
N VAL A 298 -4.70 -20.35 27.47
CA VAL A 298 -5.03 -21.62 26.82
C VAL A 298 -5.27 -22.69 27.88
N SER A 299 -6.52 -22.82 28.33
CA SER A 299 -6.95 -23.93 29.18
C SER A 299 -7.04 -25.23 28.36
N VAL A 300 -5.88 -25.78 27.99
CA VAL A 300 -5.76 -27.19 27.60
C VAL A 300 -6.41 -28.02 28.71
N GLY A 301 -7.26 -28.98 28.34
CA GLY A 301 -8.26 -29.60 29.21
C GLY A 301 -7.71 -30.26 30.48
N GLY A 302 -7.49 -29.47 31.52
CA GLY A 302 -7.20 -29.95 32.86
C GLY A 302 -8.48 -30.50 33.48
N SER A 303 -8.71 -31.81 33.34
CA SER A 303 -9.89 -32.54 33.80
C SER A 303 -10.09 -32.50 35.32
N LYS A 304 -10.53 -31.34 35.84
CA LYS A 304 -10.89 -31.15 37.25
C LYS A 304 -12.22 -31.83 37.54
N LYS A 305 -12.10 -33.15 37.76
CA LYS A 305 -13.03 -34.05 38.43
C LYS A 305 -13.99 -33.29 39.37
N ALA A 306 -15.28 -33.44 39.14
CA ALA A 306 -16.30 -32.83 39.99
C ALA A 306 -16.09 -33.24 41.46
N LEU A 307 -16.06 -32.27 42.36
CA LEU A 307 -16.11 -32.51 43.79
C LEU A 307 -17.59 -32.62 44.18
N ASN A 308 -18.02 -33.84 44.50
CA ASN A 308 -19.39 -34.10 44.95
C ASN A 308 -19.66 -33.34 46.25
N ALA A 309 -20.81 -32.67 46.31
CA ALA A 309 -21.36 -32.20 47.57
C ALA A 309 -21.85 -33.40 48.39
N ALA A 310 -21.35 -33.54 49.62
CA ALA A 310 -21.90 -34.42 50.66
C ALA A 310 -21.84 -33.66 51.99
N ALA A 311 -22.90 -33.75 52.78
CA ALA A 311 -23.15 -32.82 53.88
C ALA A 311 -23.03 -33.45 55.27
N SER A 312 -23.18 -32.59 56.29
CA SER A 312 -23.48 -32.87 57.70
C SER A 312 -22.34 -33.34 58.62
N ARG A 313 -22.09 -32.51 59.64
CA ARG A 313 -22.42 -32.86 61.03
C ARG A 313 -22.58 -31.58 61.88
N ALA A 314 -23.59 -31.54 62.75
CA ALA A 314 -23.74 -30.51 63.78
C ALA A 314 -22.71 -30.73 64.91
N SER A 315 -22.35 -29.79 65.78
CA SER A 315 -23.14 -28.80 66.55
C SER A 315 -22.16 -27.75 67.15
N ILE A 316 -22.46 -26.74 67.98
CA ILE A 316 -23.62 -26.40 68.84
C ILE A 316 -23.80 -24.86 68.82
N THR A 317 -25.01 -24.35 69.07
CA THR A 317 -25.31 -22.92 69.30
C THR A 317 -24.92 -22.47 70.72
N ASP A 318 -24.48 -21.22 70.92
CA ASP A 318 -25.27 -20.23 71.69
C ASP A 318 -24.76 -18.76 71.55
N THR A 319 -25.42 -17.80 72.21
CA THR A 319 -25.38 -16.36 71.91
C THR A 319 -25.05 -15.46 73.13
N ALA A 320 -24.38 -14.33 72.89
CA ALA A 320 -24.08 -13.23 73.85
C ALA A 320 -23.12 -13.61 75.01
N THR A 321 -22.53 -12.70 75.79
CA THR A 321 -22.69 -11.24 75.91
C THR A 321 -21.32 -10.56 76.14
N ALA A 322 -21.19 -9.25 75.89
CA ALA A 322 -19.95 -8.51 76.12
C ALA A 322 -19.73 -8.09 77.58
N SER A 323 -18.47 -8.07 78.04
CA SER A 323 -18.01 -7.16 79.11
C SER A 323 -16.49 -6.91 79.03
N ALA A 324 -16.00 -5.98 79.86
CA ALA A 324 -14.77 -5.23 79.63
C ALA A 324 -13.48 -5.77 80.30
N ALA A 325 -12.35 -5.38 79.69
CA ALA A 325 -11.09 -4.92 80.29
C ALA A 325 -10.36 -5.72 81.40
N GLY A 326 -9.03 -5.88 81.22
CA GLY A 326 -8.09 -6.00 82.34
C GLY A 326 -6.74 -6.66 82.01
N SER A 327 -5.63 -5.91 82.20
CA SER A 327 -4.23 -6.37 82.34
C SER A 327 -3.56 -7.20 81.22
N SER A 328 -2.22 -7.24 81.11
CA SER A 328 -1.18 -6.24 81.43
C SER A 328 0.20 -6.65 80.88
N ILE A 329 0.81 -5.76 80.09
CA ILE A 329 2.24 -5.37 80.10
C ILE A 329 3.31 -6.48 80.23
N THR A 330 4.05 -6.73 79.15
CA THR A 330 5.54 -6.84 79.05
C THR A 330 5.94 -7.23 77.61
N ASP A 331 7.07 -6.83 77.02
CA ASP A 331 7.82 -5.57 77.06
C ASP A 331 8.68 -5.44 75.76
N THR A 332 9.28 -4.27 75.50
CA THR A 332 10.47 -3.94 74.65
C THR A 332 10.82 -4.80 73.39
N THR A 333 11.12 -4.25 72.19
CA THR A 333 11.81 -2.99 71.83
C THR A 333 11.31 -2.31 70.53
N THR A 334 11.77 -1.07 70.30
CA THR A 334 11.52 -0.15 69.15
C THR A 334 12.64 -0.23 68.08
N PRO A 335 12.68 0.53 66.94
CA PRO A 335 11.87 1.67 66.45
C PRO A 335 11.24 1.40 65.04
N ASN A 336 10.88 2.31 64.12
CA ASN A 336 10.99 3.77 63.94
C ASN A 336 9.80 4.26 63.05
N ARG A 337 8.90 5.15 63.51
CA ARG A 337 8.92 6.63 63.44
C ARG A 337 8.64 7.26 62.06
N GLY A 338 7.43 7.79 61.91
CA GLY A 338 7.05 8.76 60.86
C GLY A 338 6.51 10.08 61.46
N VAL A 339 6.38 11.10 60.60
CA VAL A 339 5.77 12.43 60.86
C VAL A 339 4.68 12.65 59.80
N GLY A 340 3.55 13.37 59.98
CA GLY A 340 3.32 14.66 60.68
C GLY A 340 3.17 15.76 59.60
N HIS A 341 2.23 16.73 59.59
CA HIS A 341 1.18 17.15 60.53
C HIS A 341 -0.07 17.73 59.79
N LYS A 342 -0.93 18.55 60.45
CA LYS A 342 -2.36 18.78 60.11
C LYS A 342 -2.85 20.24 60.32
N LYS A 343 -3.34 20.90 59.24
CA LYS A 343 -4.21 22.13 59.17
C LYS A 343 -3.69 23.41 59.92
N THR A 344 -4.12 24.67 59.73
CA THR A 344 -5.24 25.40 59.03
C THR A 344 -4.72 26.86 58.70
N ALA A 345 -5.35 27.88 58.09
CA ALA A 345 -6.71 28.20 57.58
C ALA A 345 -6.65 29.28 56.43
N GLY A 346 -7.67 30.14 56.27
CA GLY A 346 -7.72 31.33 55.37
C GLY A 346 -7.55 32.69 56.11
N PRO A 347 -7.91 33.88 55.56
CA PRO A 347 -9.02 34.15 54.60
C PRO A 347 -8.59 34.97 53.34
N ALA A 348 -9.50 35.72 52.70
CA ALA A 348 -9.37 36.26 51.33
C ALA A 348 -9.67 37.78 51.16
N LYS A 349 -9.24 38.40 50.04
CA LYS A 349 -9.92 39.56 49.39
C LYS A 349 -9.42 39.98 47.97
N SER A 350 -10.35 40.02 47.01
CA SER A 350 -10.63 41.06 45.97
C SER A 350 -9.56 41.78 45.11
N SER A 351 -9.84 41.85 43.79
CA SER A 351 -10.03 43.07 42.93
C SER A 351 -9.14 43.29 41.68
N ALA A 352 -9.77 43.88 40.64
CA ALA A 352 -9.28 44.58 39.41
C ALA A 352 -8.18 43.93 38.51
N ALA A 353 -8.21 43.92 37.16
CA ALA A 353 -8.88 44.65 36.06
C ALA A 353 -8.06 45.79 35.39
N GLY A 354 -8.07 45.78 34.04
CA GLY A 354 -7.43 46.76 33.14
C GLY A 354 -6.17 46.24 32.42
N THR A 355 -5.74 46.66 31.22
CA THR A 355 -6.34 47.09 29.93
C THR A 355 -5.26 47.84 29.13
N GLY A 356 -5.15 47.59 27.82
CA GLY A 356 -4.38 48.41 26.87
C GLY A 356 -3.16 47.72 26.23
N THR A 357 -2.68 48.00 25.01
CA THR A 357 -3.19 48.54 23.71
C THR A 357 -1.97 49.03 22.92
N GLY A 358 -1.92 48.80 21.60
CA GLY A 358 -0.81 49.21 20.72
C GLY A 358 -0.34 48.02 19.85
N SER A 359 -0.64 47.88 18.56
CA SER A 359 -0.79 48.81 17.42
C SER A 359 0.55 49.28 16.83
N GLY A 360 0.77 48.96 15.55
CA GLY A 360 1.93 49.35 14.73
C GLY A 360 1.77 48.83 13.30
N VAL A 361 1.80 49.72 12.30
CA VAL A 361 1.43 49.42 10.90
C VAL A 361 2.42 50.05 9.91
N GLY A 362 2.78 49.29 8.87
CA GLY A 362 3.47 49.78 7.66
C GLY A 362 5.01 49.63 7.67
N GLY A 363 5.69 49.46 6.53
CA GLY A 363 5.17 49.28 5.17
C GLY A 363 6.28 49.19 4.09
N LYS A 364 5.86 49.01 2.83
CA LYS A 364 6.52 49.27 1.50
C LYS A 364 7.97 49.82 1.49
N LYS A 365 8.87 49.46 0.55
CA LYS A 365 8.73 48.99 -0.87
C LYS A 365 10.04 48.25 -1.31
N PRO A 366 10.17 47.71 -2.55
CA PRO A 366 11.29 46.84 -2.94
C PRO A 366 12.50 47.61 -3.51
N ARG A 367 13.56 46.85 -3.80
CA ARG A 367 14.61 47.18 -4.77
C ARG A 367 15.00 45.93 -5.55
#